data_AF-A0A2V1K7J7-F1
#
_entry.id   AF-A0A2V1K7J7-F1
#
_cell.length_a   1.000
_cell.length_b   1.000
_cell.length_c   1.000
_cell.angle_alpha   90.00
_cell.angle_beta   90.00
_cell.angle_gamma   90.00
#
_symmetry.space_group_name_H-M   'P 1'
#
loop_
_entity.id
_entity.type
_entity.pdbx_description
1 polymer ?
#
loop_
_entity_poly.entity_id
_entity_poly.type
_entity_poly.pdbx_seq_one_letter_code
_entity_poly.pdbx_strand_id
1 'polypeptide(L)'
;MKHILGTAALREIPLAEITLEMDSATLHARFNVIGDLDFEITLRKQYDSPPDALKAYDSLMHSQAAPTRQEISEGSFSMRQAAARIELLARLIDGKLPLPDQGDGFTYDGDLSYARKLMAQLQSAVS
;
A
#
# COMPACT_ATOMS: atom_id res chain seq x y z
N MET A 1 21.09 5.50 1.26
CA MET A 1 20.77 4.54 2.33
C MET A 1 19.32 4.76 2.65
N LYS A 2 18.49 3.71 2.55
CA LYS A 2 17.04 3.83 2.79
C LYS A 2 16.78 3.94 4.27
N HIS A 3 16.04 4.97 4.67
CA HIS A 3 15.59 5.18 6.04
C HIS A 3 14.09 4.93 6.11
N ILE A 4 13.68 3.98 6.94
CA ILE A 4 12.26 3.76 7.23
C ILE A 4 11.78 4.99 8.01
N LEU A 5 10.79 5.69 7.46
CA LEU A 5 10.15 6.82 8.14
C LEU A 5 9.06 6.33 9.09
N GLY A 6 8.28 5.33 8.66
CA GLY A 6 7.25 4.70 9.48
C GLY A 6 6.45 3.64 8.74
N THR A 7 5.69 2.86 9.52
CA THR A 7 4.71 1.89 9.04
C THR A 7 3.35 2.21 9.65
N ALA A 8 2.29 2.13 8.85
CA ALA A 8 0.92 2.34 9.30
C ALA A 8 -0.03 1.29 8.71
N ALA A 9 -0.98 0.82 9.51
CA ALA A 9 -2.07 -0.01 9.00
C ALA A 9 -3.00 0.81 8.12
N LEU A 10 -3.49 0.22 7.03
CA LEU A 10 -4.48 0.85 6.16
C LEU A 10 -5.88 0.66 6.74
N ARG A 11 -6.52 1.78 7.07
CA ARG A 11 -7.86 1.79 7.72
C ARG A 11 -8.96 1.19 6.89
N GLU A 12 -8.83 1.22 5.57
CA GLU A 12 -9.88 0.81 4.65
C GLU A 12 -9.68 -0.62 4.15
N ILE A 13 -8.49 -1.19 4.37
CA ILE A 13 -8.11 -2.50 3.89
C ILE A 13 -7.58 -3.30 5.09
N PRO A 14 -8.44 -4.11 5.74
CA PRO A 14 -8.02 -4.91 6.90
C PRO A 14 -6.82 -5.78 6.53
N LEU A 15 -5.88 -5.94 7.47
CA LEU A 15 -4.63 -6.69 7.28
C LEU A 15 -3.67 -6.10 6.24
N ALA A 16 -3.91 -4.92 5.69
CA ALA A 16 -2.92 -4.24 4.87
C ALA A 16 -2.18 -3.17 5.67
N GLU A 17 -0.90 -2.98 5.33
CA GLU A 17 -0.07 -1.93 5.89
C GLU A 17 0.72 -1.22 4.79
N ILE A 18 1.08 0.02 5.05
CA ILE A 18 1.99 0.81 4.23
C ILE A 18 3.24 1.14 5.04
N THR A 19 4.40 0.88 4.48
CA THR A 19 5.69 1.37 4.97
C THR A 19 6.20 2.45 4.03
N LEU A 20 6.53 3.61 4.60
CA LEU A 20 7.18 4.69 3.87
C LEU A 20 8.67 4.70 4.21
N GLU A 21 9.50 4.63 3.16
CA GLU A 21 10.95 4.68 3.24
C GLU A 21 11.47 5.83 2.38
N MET A 22 12.53 6.51 2.82
CA MET A 22 13.16 7.58 2.05
C MET A 22 14.61 7.24 1.73
N ASP A 23 15.00 7.48 0.47
CA ASP A 23 16.40 7.47 0.02
C ASP A 23 16.72 8.81 -0.63
N SER A 24 17.49 9.64 0.06
CA SER A 24 17.73 11.03 -0.34
C SER A 24 16.42 11.82 -0.49
N ALA A 25 15.96 12.08 -1.72
CA ALA A 25 14.69 12.75 -2.02
C ALA A 25 13.69 11.83 -2.74
N THR A 26 13.97 10.53 -2.81
CA THR A 26 13.02 9.53 -3.28
C THR A 26 12.22 9.00 -2.10
N LEU A 27 10.90 9.05 -2.19
CA LEU A 27 10.01 8.36 -1.26
C LEU A 27 9.55 7.04 -1.89
N HIS A 28 9.67 5.96 -1.14
CA HIS A 28 9.18 4.64 -1.47
C HIS A 28 7.99 4.30 -0.58
N ALA A 29 6.90 3.88 -1.20
CA ALA A 29 5.70 3.39 -0.53
C ALA A 29 5.57 1.89 -0.79
N ARG A 30 5.69 1.10 0.27
CA ARG A 30 5.59 -0.37 0.22
C ARG A 30 4.30 -0.78 0.88
N PHE A 31 3.45 -1.49 0.16
CA PHE A 31 2.20 -2.02 0.64
C PHE A 31 2.31 -3.53 0.81
N ASN A 32 2.01 -4.01 2.01
CA ASN A 32 2.10 -5.42 2.37
C ASN A 32 0.81 -5.90 3.03
N VAL A 33 0.64 -7.23 3.09
CA VAL A 33 -0.43 -7.87 3.84
C VAL A 33 0.17 -8.56 5.07
N ILE A 34 -0.39 -8.27 6.25
CA ILE A 34 0.08 -8.81 7.53
C ILE A 34 0.06 -10.34 7.48
N GLY A 35 1.21 -10.94 7.77
CA GLY A 35 1.40 -12.39 7.77
C GLY A 35 1.52 -13.01 6.37
N ASP A 36 1.67 -12.21 5.31
CA ASP A 36 1.98 -12.65 3.95
C ASP A 36 3.32 -12.05 3.52
N LEU A 37 4.37 -12.88 3.52
CA LEU A 37 5.73 -12.46 3.18
C LEU A 37 5.98 -12.42 1.66
N ASP A 38 5.06 -13.00 0.87
CA ASP A 38 5.23 -13.18 -0.58
C ASP A 38 4.50 -12.09 -1.38
N PHE A 39 3.78 -11.20 -0.70
CA PHE A 39 3.01 -10.12 -1.33
C PHE A 39 3.51 -8.73 -0.92
N GLU A 40 4.06 -8.02 -1.90
CA GLU A 40 4.48 -6.61 -1.76
C GLU A 40 4.17 -5.82 -3.03
N ILE A 41 3.65 -4.60 -2.85
CA ILE A 41 3.54 -3.60 -3.91
C ILE A 41 4.42 -2.41 -3.54
N THR A 42 5.39 -2.09 -4.40
CA THR A 42 6.25 -0.92 -4.20
C THR A 42 5.95 0.15 -5.24
N LEU A 43 5.70 1.38 -4.78
CA LEU A 43 5.68 2.58 -5.60
C LEU A 43 6.76 3.55 -5.15
N ARG A 44 7.25 4.38 -6.06
CA ARG A 44 8.24 5.41 -5.74
C ARG A 44 7.93 6.74 -6.41
N LYS A 45 8.31 7.83 -5.75
CA LYS A 45 8.29 9.18 -6.30
C LYS A 45 9.58 9.91 -5.95
N GLN A 46 10.16 10.56 -6.94
CA GLN A 46 11.27 11.49 -6.74
C GLN A 46 10.71 12.88 -6.45
N TYR A 47 11.11 13.46 -5.34
CA TYR A 47 10.82 14.86 -4.99
C TYR A 47 12.00 15.76 -5.35
N ASP A 48 11.74 17.06 -5.41
CA ASP A 48 12.78 18.07 -5.68
C ASP A 48 13.80 18.14 -4.55
N SER A 49 13.36 17.91 -3.30
CA SER A 49 14.23 17.93 -2.12
C SER A 49 13.77 16.93 -1.03
N PRO A 50 14.69 16.50 -0.13
CA PRO A 50 14.32 15.65 1.00
C PRO A 50 13.25 16.26 1.94
N PRO A 51 13.28 17.58 2.26
CA PRO A 51 12.21 18.23 3.01
C PRO A 51 10.82 18.10 2.37
N ASP A 52 10.72 18.15 1.04
CA ASP A 52 9.44 17.99 0.34
C ASP A 52 8.90 16.56 0.49
N ALA A 53 9.79 15.57 0.37
CA ALA A 53 9.45 14.17 0.61
C ALA A 53 8.97 13.93 2.05
N LEU A 54 9.63 14.54 3.04
CA LEU A 54 9.23 14.45 4.46
C LEU A 54 7.86 15.10 4.71
N LYS A 55 7.59 16.26 4.11
CA LYS A 55 6.29 16.93 4.22
C LYS A 55 5.16 16.06 3.65
N ALA A 56 5.41 15.39 2.52
CA ALA A 56 4.46 14.47 1.91
C ALA A 56 4.22 13.23 2.81
N TYR A 57 5.28 12.67 3.39
CA TYR A 57 5.19 11.61 4.41
C TYR A 57 4.31 12.04 5.59
N ASP A 58 4.59 13.19 6.19
CA ASP A 58 3.88 13.69 7.37
C ASP A 58 2.40 13.88 7.04
N SER A 59 2.09 14.45 5.87
CA SER A 59 0.70 14.64 5.42
C SER A 59 -0.07 13.32 5.38
N LEU A 60 0.52 12.25 4.84
CA LEU A 60 -0.12 10.94 4.82
C LEU A 60 -0.31 10.38 6.24
N MET A 61 0.73 10.39 7.06
CA MET A 61 0.66 9.81 8.41
C MET A 61 -0.37 10.50 9.31
N HIS A 62 -0.53 11.82 9.18
CA HIS A 62 -1.57 12.54 9.91
C HIS A 62 -2.98 12.28 9.36
N SER A 63 -3.14 12.07 8.05
CA SER A 63 -4.42 11.66 7.46
C SER A 63 -4.85 10.25 7.88
N GLN A 64 -3.87 9.41 8.20
CA GLN A 64 -4.07 8.05 8.71
C GLN A 64 -4.26 7.99 10.24
N ALA A 65 -4.62 9.08 10.93
CA ALA A 65 -4.84 9.15 12.40
C ALA A 65 -6.32 8.97 12.85
N ALA A 66 -6.54 8.11 13.88
CA ALA A 66 -7.80 7.50 14.42
C ALA A 66 -8.35 6.20 13.75
N PRO A 67 -8.11 4.98 14.29
CA PRO A 67 -8.68 3.76 13.73
C PRO A 67 -10.21 3.83 13.79
N THR A 68 -10.87 3.78 12.63
CA THR A 68 -12.26 3.38 12.59
C THR A 68 -12.30 1.91 12.99
N ARG A 69 -13.12 1.60 13.99
CA ARG A 69 -13.38 0.23 14.45
C ARG A 69 -13.97 -0.55 13.26
N GLN A 70 -13.11 -1.16 12.45
CA GLN A 70 -13.56 -1.94 11.30
C GLN A 70 -14.27 -3.18 11.83
N GLU A 71 -15.46 -3.42 11.28
CA GLU A 71 -16.21 -4.65 11.48
C GLU A 71 -15.32 -5.83 11.12
N ILE A 72 -15.24 -6.81 12.02
CA ILE A 72 -14.49 -8.03 11.82
C ILE A 72 -15.17 -8.74 10.65
N SER A 73 -14.58 -8.66 9.45
CA SER A 73 -15.01 -9.48 8.32
C SER A 73 -15.02 -10.95 8.78
N GLU A 74 -16.19 -11.58 8.68
CA GLU A 74 -16.36 -13.01 8.92
C GLU A 74 -15.49 -13.80 7.93
N GLY A 75 -14.86 -14.89 8.38
CA GLY A 75 -14.00 -15.73 7.55
C GLY A 75 -12.70 -16.13 8.22
N SER A 76 -11.99 -17.10 7.63
CA SER A 76 -10.68 -17.52 8.11
C SER A 76 -9.63 -16.43 7.87
N PHE A 77 -8.52 -16.45 8.63
CA PHE A 77 -7.42 -15.50 8.44
C PHE A 77 -6.91 -15.49 6.99
N SER A 78 -6.76 -16.66 6.37
CA SER A 78 -6.33 -16.80 4.97
C SER A 78 -7.31 -16.17 3.97
N MET A 79 -8.63 -16.29 4.21
CA MET A 79 -9.63 -15.61 3.37
C MET A 79 -9.50 -14.10 3.47
N ARG A 80 -9.26 -13.57 4.67
CA ARG A 80 -9.06 -12.14 4.90
C ARG A 80 -7.78 -11.62 4.24
N GLN A 81 -6.69 -12.40 4.26
CA GLN A 81 -5.47 -12.07 3.51
C GLN A 81 -5.71 -12.05 2.00
N ALA A 82 -6.47 -13.02 1.46
CA ALA A 82 -6.82 -13.03 0.05
C ALA A 82 -7.65 -11.80 -0.34
N ALA A 83 -8.63 -11.41 0.48
CA ALA A 83 -9.42 -10.18 0.28
C ALA A 83 -8.53 -8.92 0.30
N ALA A 84 -7.61 -8.81 1.27
CA ALA A 84 -6.68 -7.69 1.36
C ALA A 84 -5.78 -7.57 0.12
N ARG A 85 -5.27 -8.69 -0.40
CA ARG A 85 -4.46 -8.74 -1.64
C ARG A 85 -5.26 -8.27 -2.84
N ILE A 86 -6.49 -8.79 -3.00
CA ILE A 86 -7.37 -8.41 -4.11
C ILE A 86 -7.64 -6.90 -4.06
N GLU A 87 -7.97 -6.36 -2.90
CA GLU A 87 -8.27 -4.94 -2.73
C GLU A 87 -7.04 -4.05 -3.00
N LEU A 88 -5.86 -4.42 -2.50
CA LEU A 88 -4.62 -3.70 -2.79
C LEU A 88 -4.28 -3.71 -4.30
N LEU A 89 -4.43 -4.85 -4.97
CA LEU A 89 -4.22 -4.97 -6.41
C LEU A 89 -5.25 -4.14 -7.19
N ALA A 90 -6.53 -4.17 -6.80
CA ALA A 90 -7.58 -3.39 -7.43
C ALA A 90 -7.26 -1.89 -7.34
N ARG A 91 -6.89 -1.39 -6.15
CA ARG A 91 -6.50 0.00 -5.95
C ARG A 91 -5.22 0.37 -6.68
N LEU A 92 -4.24 -0.54 -6.78
CA LEU A 92 -3.05 -0.33 -7.60
C LEU A 92 -3.43 -0.11 -9.07
N ILE A 93 -4.25 -1.01 -9.63
CA ILE A 93 -4.68 -1.00 -11.03
C ILE A 93 -5.48 0.28 -11.35
N ASP A 94 -6.31 0.72 -10.40
CA ASP A 94 -7.14 1.91 -10.50
C ASP A 94 -6.40 3.22 -10.19
N GLY A 95 -5.15 3.17 -9.70
CA GLY A 95 -4.41 4.35 -9.26
C GLY A 95 -4.96 5.01 -7.99
N LYS A 96 -5.60 4.22 -7.11
CA LYS A 96 -6.29 4.67 -5.87
C LYS A 96 -5.61 4.19 -4.59
N LEU A 97 -4.34 3.79 -4.66
CA LEU A 97 -3.59 3.48 -3.43
C LEU A 97 -3.44 4.73 -2.56
N PRO A 98 -3.56 4.61 -1.23
CA PRO A 98 -3.46 5.75 -0.33
C PRO A 98 -1.99 6.18 -0.23
N LEU A 99 -1.61 7.08 -1.12
CA LEU A 99 -0.27 7.63 -1.27
C LEU A 99 -0.26 9.12 -0.90
N PRO A 100 0.90 9.67 -0.52
CA PRO A 100 1.08 11.12 -0.46
C PRO A 100 0.72 11.78 -1.78
N ASP A 101 0.32 13.06 -1.74
CA ASP A 101 -0.06 13.84 -2.93
C ASP A 101 -1.15 13.15 -3.79
N GLN A 102 -2.00 12.32 -3.18
CA GLN A 102 -3.02 11.51 -3.86
C GLN A 102 -2.44 10.55 -4.92
N GLY A 103 -1.17 10.17 -4.79
CA GLY A 103 -0.49 9.29 -5.73
C GLY A 103 0.08 9.98 -6.98
N ASP A 104 -0.06 11.30 -7.10
CA ASP A 104 0.50 12.02 -8.25
C ASP A 104 2.04 11.91 -8.29
N GLY A 105 2.57 11.57 -9.46
CA GLY A 105 4.00 11.34 -9.70
C GLY A 105 4.57 10.04 -9.12
N PHE A 106 3.76 9.19 -8.46
CA PHE A 106 4.22 7.86 -8.05
C PHE A 106 4.23 6.89 -9.22
N THR A 107 5.32 6.14 -9.33
CA THR A 107 5.49 5.08 -10.33
C THR A 107 5.53 3.72 -9.63
N TYR A 108 4.73 2.78 -10.11
CA TYR A 108 4.77 1.39 -9.67
C TYR A 108 6.05 0.70 -10.15
N ASP A 109 6.77 0.08 -9.22
CA ASP A 109 8.01 -0.66 -9.47
C ASP A 109 7.71 -2.15 -9.72
N GLY A 110 6.94 -2.41 -10.79
CA GLY A 110 6.51 -3.75 -11.16
C GLY A 110 5.72 -3.80 -12.46
N ASP A 111 5.11 -4.95 -12.76
CA ASP A 111 4.32 -5.17 -13.98
C ASP A 111 2.82 -5.14 -13.70
N LEU A 112 2.12 -4.11 -14.18
CA LEU A 112 0.66 -3.98 -14.06
C LEU A 112 -0.10 -5.11 -14.77
N SER A 113 0.46 -5.69 -15.84
CA SER A 113 -0.15 -6.83 -16.53
C SER A 113 -0.12 -8.07 -15.65
N TYR A 114 0.99 -8.28 -14.93
CA TYR A 114 1.10 -9.33 -13.94
C TYR A 114 0.14 -9.10 -12.76
N ALA A 115 0.08 -7.87 -12.23
CA ALA A 115 -0.86 -7.51 -11.15
C ALA A 115 -2.32 -7.83 -11.51
N ARG A 116 -2.75 -7.50 -12.74
CA ARG A 116 -4.10 -7.84 -13.24
C ARG A 116 -4.34 -9.35 -13.31
N LYS A 117 -3.36 -10.12 -13.79
CA LYS A 117 -3.46 -11.59 -13.86
C LYS A 117 -3.54 -12.21 -12.46
N LEU A 118 -2.69 -11.76 -11.54
CA LEU A 118 -2.69 -12.22 -10.16
C LEU A 118 -4.02 -11.93 -9.47
N MET A 119 -4.58 -10.73 -9.65
CA MET A 119 -5.89 -10.36 -9.10
C MET A 119 -6.99 -11.30 -9.60
N ALA A 120 -7.03 -11.59 -10.91
CA ALA A 120 -8.02 -12.49 -11.50
C ALA A 120 -7.89 -13.93 -10.94
N GLN A 121 -6.66 -14.42 -10.76
CA GLN A 121 -6.40 -15.73 -10.15
C GLN A 121 -6.90 -15.78 -8.70
N LEU A 122 -6.57 -14.76 -7.90
CA LEU A 122 -7.01 -14.67 -6.51
C LEU A 122 -8.54 -14.63 -6.41
N GLN A 123 -9.21 -13.84 -7.24
CA GLN A 123 -10.68 -13.77 -7.30
C GLN A 123 -11.31 -15.14 -7.63
N SER A 124 -10.73 -15.89 -8.56
CA SER A 124 -11.22 -17.23 -8.91
C SER A 124 -11.03 -18.27 -7.80
N ALA A 125 -10.06 -18.06 -6.90
CA ALA A 125 -9.74 -18.98 -5.81
C ALA A 125 -10.57 -18.74 -4.54
N VAL A 126 -11.20 -17.56 -4.42
CA VAL A 126 -12.05 -17.18 -3.27
C VAL A 126 -13.54 -17.17 -3.59
N SER A 127 -13.90 -17.38 -4.86
CA SER A 127 -15.28 -17.56 -5.33
C SER A 127 -15.75 -18.99 -5.14
#